data_AF-A0A382QSV2-F1
#
_entry.id   AF-A0A382QSV2-F1
#
_cell.length_a   1.000
_cell.length_b   1.000
_cell.length_c   1.000
_cell.angle_alpha   90.00
_cell.angle_beta   90.00
_cell.angle_gamma   90.00
#
_symmetry.space_group_name_H-M   'P 1'
#
loop_
_entity.id
_entity.type
_entity.pdbx_description
1 polymer ?
#
loop_
_entity_poly.entity_id
_entity_poly.type
_entity_poly.pdbx_seq_one_letter_code
_entity_poly.pdbx_strand_id
1 'polypeptide(L)'
;QLATGKTVYLIRLTQIEDLGELGLILSNPNCYKVGVAVKDDITGLQKFGKFEPQGFVDIGQLASKLGIQTIGLRSLTAIFLQFRISKKSQVSNWARRELSNAQVLYAATDAWVSRKIFLKLRRFNRLAEELEKTVPNKTQQKKKSKK
;
A
#
# COMPACT_ATOMS: atom_id res chain seq x y z
N GLN A 1 7.42 9.30 2.04
CA GLN A 1 6.87 9.02 3.39
C GLN A 1 6.87 7.52 3.63
N LEU A 2 7.16 7.03 4.84
CA LEU A 2 7.17 5.60 5.19
C LEU A 2 6.52 5.36 6.56
N ALA A 3 5.54 4.47 6.64
CA ALA A 3 4.86 4.12 7.88
C ALA A 3 5.27 2.74 8.39
N THR A 4 5.64 2.66 9.66
CA THR A 4 5.87 1.40 10.38
C THR A 4 4.66 1.03 11.23
N GLY A 5 4.84 0.07 12.15
CA GLY A 5 3.81 -0.25 13.16
C GLY A 5 3.54 0.88 14.15
N LYS A 6 4.54 1.73 14.41
CA LYS A 6 4.51 2.71 15.51
C LYS A 6 4.70 4.16 15.04
N THR A 7 5.45 4.36 13.96
CA THR A 7 5.95 5.69 13.57
C THR A 7 5.83 5.90 12.07
N VAL A 8 5.57 7.14 11.66
CA VAL A 8 5.66 7.55 10.26
C VAL A 8 6.85 8.49 10.08
N TYR A 9 7.70 8.15 9.11
CA TYR A 9 8.88 8.92 8.74
C TYR A 9 8.60 9.73 7.47
N LEU A 10 8.88 11.02 7.52
CA LEU A 10 8.86 11.91 6.37
C LEU A 10 10.29 12.17 5.94
N ILE A 11 10.66 11.63 4.78
CA ILE A 11 12.02 11.74 4.23
C ILE A 11 12.00 12.82 3.16
N ARG A 12 12.83 13.84 3.33
CA ARG A 12 12.95 14.97 2.41
C ARG A 12 13.95 14.61 1.31
N LEU A 13 13.48 14.00 0.22
CA LEU A 13 14.34 13.57 -0.89
C LEU A 13 15.17 14.72 -1.51
N THR A 14 14.65 15.95 -1.48
CA THR A 14 15.38 17.14 -1.97
C THR A 14 16.50 17.61 -1.03
N GLN A 15 16.66 16.98 0.13
CA GLN A 15 17.65 17.33 1.16
C GLN A 15 18.68 16.20 1.38
N ILE A 16 18.61 15.15 0.56
CA ILE A 16 19.58 14.05 0.58
C ILE A 16 20.26 14.00 -0.78
N GLU A 17 21.53 13.62 -0.78
CA GLU A 17 22.34 13.52 -2.01
C GLU A 17 22.04 12.22 -2.77
N ASP A 18 21.84 11.13 -2.03
CA ASP A 18 21.44 9.83 -2.57
C ASP A 18 20.46 9.09 -1.63
N LEU A 19 20.02 7.90 -2.06
CA LEU A 19 19.12 7.06 -1.27
C LEU A 19 19.81 6.26 -0.14
N GLY A 20 21.13 6.10 -0.12
CA GLY A 20 21.89 5.41 0.92
C GLY A 20 21.21 4.15 1.49
N GLU A 21 21.05 4.11 2.82
CA GLU A 21 20.37 3.03 3.55
C GLU A 21 18.88 2.87 3.17
N LEU A 22 18.22 3.95 2.76
CA LEU A 22 16.85 3.87 2.25
C LEU A 22 16.82 3.00 0.99
N GLY A 23 17.82 3.07 0.11
CA GLY A 23 17.96 2.19 -1.05
C GLY A 23 17.98 0.69 -0.69
N LEU A 24 18.62 0.33 0.43
CA LEU A 24 18.65 -1.05 0.93
C LEU A 24 17.26 -1.51 1.38
N ILE A 25 16.50 -0.64 2.06
CA ILE A 25 15.12 -0.92 2.46
C ILE A 25 14.22 -1.09 1.23
N LEU A 26 14.36 -0.21 0.23
CA LEU A 26 13.59 -0.26 -1.01
C LEU A 26 13.91 -1.52 -1.84
N SER A 27 15.13 -2.05 -1.72
CA SER A 27 15.57 -3.29 -2.41
C SER A 27 15.37 -4.58 -1.62
N ASN A 28 14.87 -4.52 -0.39
CA ASN A 28 14.66 -5.71 0.43
C ASN A 28 13.29 -6.37 0.14
N PRO A 29 13.22 -7.62 -0.36
CA PRO A 29 11.96 -8.32 -0.64
C PRO A 29 11.18 -8.70 0.61
N ASN A 30 11.84 -8.83 1.77
CA ASN A 30 11.21 -9.11 3.05
C ASN A 30 10.59 -7.86 3.69
N CYS A 31 10.87 -6.68 3.12
CA CYS A 31 10.24 -5.43 3.51
C CYS A 31 9.16 -5.06 2.48
N TYR A 32 7.89 -5.20 2.85
CA TYR A 32 6.80 -4.78 1.98
C TYR A 32 6.62 -3.26 1.98
N LYS A 33 6.75 -2.64 0.81
CA LYS A 33 6.48 -1.22 0.56
C LYS A 33 5.10 -1.10 -0.07
N VAL A 34 4.14 -0.57 0.68
CA VAL A 34 2.72 -0.62 0.29
C VAL A 34 2.16 0.78 0.08
N GLY A 35 1.40 0.97 -1.00
CA GLY A 35 0.84 2.26 -1.39
C GLY A 35 -0.13 2.13 -2.55
N VAL A 36 -0.60 3.26 -3.07
CA VAL A 36 -1.43 3.34 -4.29
C VAL A 36 -0.60 3.99 -5.39
N ALA A 37 -0.63 3.44 -6.60
CA ALA A 37 0.16 3.90 -7.73
C ALA A 37 1.68 3.87 -7.47
N VAL A 38 2.16 2.82 -6.78
CA VAL A 38 3.57 2.70 -6.33
C VAL A 38 4.59 2.69 -7.46
N LYS A 39 4.17 2.46 -8.72
CA LYS A 39 5.03 2.55 -9.90
C LYS A 39 5.56 3.97 -10.12
N ASP A 40 4.71 4.98 -9.88
CA ASP A 40 5.11 6.38 -10.00
C ASP A 40 6.07 6.76 -8.86
N ASP A 41 5.84 6.23 -7.65
CA ASP A 41 6.76 6.39 -6.52
C ASP A 41 8.14 5.80 -6.82
N ILE A 42 8.20 4.58 -7.38
CA ILE A 42 9.47 3.92 -7.76
C ILE A 42 10.21 4.79 -8.78
N THR A 43 9.54 5.20 -9.85
CA THR A 43 10.12 6.03 -10.92
C THR A 43 10.62 7.36 -10.36
N GLY A 44 9.88 7.97 -9.43
CA GLY A 44 10.27 9.20 -8.74
C GLY A 44 11.50 9.01 -7.85
N LEU A 45 11.54 7.94 -7.05
CA LEU A 45 12.66 7.62 -6.16
C LEU A 45 13.94 7.32 -6.93
N GLN A 46 13.85 6.65 -8.07
CA GLN A 46 15.01 6.29 -8.90
C GLN A 46 15.75 7.52 -9.48
N LYS A 47 15.11 8.70 -9.48
CA LYS A 47 15.76 9.97 -9.83
C LYS A 47 16.78 10.44 -8.77
N PHE A 48 16.65 9.95 -7.53
CA PHE A 48 17.52 10.30 -6.40
C PHE A 48 18.56 9.21 -6.10
N GLY A 49 18.51 8.06 -6.76
CA GLY A 49 19.48 7.00 -6.56
C GLY A 49 19.03 5.69 -7.20
N LYS A 50 19.99 4.89 -7.65
CA LYS A 50 19.71 3.57 -8.22
C LYS A 50 19.36 2.59 -7.10
N PHE A 51 18.31 1.81 -7.31
CA PHE A 51 17.95 0.67 -6.46
C PHE A 51 17.11 -0.32 -7.28
N GLU A 52 17.15 -1.59 -6.89
CA GLU A 52 16.34 -2.66 -7.48
C GLU A 52 15.01 -2.74 -6.72
N PRO A 53 13.87 -2.35 -7.30
CA PRO A 53 12.62 -2.28 -6.55
C PRO A 53 12.12 -3.68 -6.18
N GLN A 54 12.09 -4.00 -4.89
CA GLN A 54 11.62 -5.28 -4.36
C GLN A 54 10.50 -5.07 -3.34
N GLY A 55 9.58 -6.03 -3.17
CA GLY A 55 8.55 -5.96 -2.12
C GLY A 55 7.53 -4.82 -2.25
N PHE A 56 7.45 -4.14 -3.40
CA PHE A 56 6.42 -3.12 -3.62
C PHE A 56 5.05 -3.76 -3.88
N VAL A 57 4.02 -3.24 -3.22
CA VAL A 57 2.65 -3.74 -3.33
C VAL A 57 1.70 -2.57 -3.55
N ASP A 58 0.98 -2.62 -4.67
CA ASP A 58 -0.07 -1.66 -4.97
C ASP A 58 -1.40 -2.13 -4.37
N ILE A 59 -1.86 -1.46 -3.32
CA ILE A 59 -3.12 -1.81 -2.64
C ILE A 59 -4.35 -1.49 -3.49
N GLY A 60 -4.23 -0.56 -4.45
CA GLY A 60 -5.28 -0.26 -5.41
C GLY A 60 -5.48 -1.42 -6.37
N GLN A 61 -4.40 -2.01 -6.87
CA GLN A 61 -4.45 -3.21 -7.71
C GLN A 61 -4.99 -4.42 -6.92
N LEU A 62 -4.58 -4.59 -5.66
CA LEU A 62 -5.15 -5.62 -4.80
C LEU A 62 -6.66 -5.44 -4.61
N ALA A 63 -7.12 -4.22 -4.35
CA ALA A 63 -8.54 -3.92 -4.23
C ALA A 63 -9.30 -4.17 -5.54
N SER A 64 -8.71 -3.82 -6.69
CA SER A 64 -9.30 -4.07 -8.01
C SER A 64 -9.56 -5.55 -8.25
N LYS A 65 -8.65 -6.44 -7.83
CA LYS A 65 -8.82 -7.90 -7.93
C LYS A 65 -9.99 -8.43 -7.10
N LEU A 66 -10.42 -7.68 -6.08
CA LEU A 66 -11.61 -7.96 -5.27
C LEU A 66 -12.89 -7.32 -5.84
N GLY A 67 -12.85 -6.77 -7.06
CA GLY A 67 -13.99 -6.12 -7.71
C GLY A 67 -14.25 -4.68 -7.28
N ILE A 68 -13.34 -4.06 -6.51
CA ILE A 68 -13.48 -2.65 -6.12
C ILE A 68 -13.06 -1.76 -7.29
N GLN A 69 -14.02 -1.00 -7.82
CA GLN A 69 -13.77 -0.11 -8.96
C GLN A 69 -12.98 1.15 -8.59
N THR A 70 -13.22 1.71 -7.40
CA THR A 70 -12.56 2.95 -6.97
C THR A 70 -11.30 2.68 -6.15
N ILE A 71 -10.16 2.63 -6.83
CA ILE A 71 -8.88 2.16 -6.27
C ILE A 71 -7.97 3.27 -5.71
N GLY A 72 -8.47 4.51 -5.65
CA GLY A 72 -7.71 5.63 -5.07
C GLY A 72 -7.65 5.56 -3.54
N LEU A 73 -6.56 6.04 -2.94
CA LEU A 73 -6.30 5.92 -1.50
C LEU A 73 -7.45 6.46 -0.63
N ARG A 74 -8.05 7.59 -1.02
CA ARG A 74 -9.21 8.16 -0.31
C ARG A 74 -10.43 7.25 -0.33
N SER A 75 -10.75 6.68 -1.49
CA SER A 75 -11.89 5.77 -1.66
C SER A 75 -11.66 4.48 -0.88
N LEU A 76 -10.46 3.90 -1.00
CA LEU A 76 -10.06 2.71 -0.24
C LEU A 76 -10.07 2.96 1.27
N THR A 77 -9.66 4.15 1.71
CA THR A 77 -9.74 4.53 3.13
C THR A 77 -11.18 4.56 3.63
N ALA A 78 -12.10 5.11 2.84
CA ALA A 78 -13.53 5.08 3.17
C ALA A 78 -14.08 3.65 3.22
N ILE A 79 -13.75 2.82 2.23
CA ILE A 79 -14.22 1.43 2.14
C ILE A 79 -13.69 0.58 3.30
N PHE A 80 -12.37 0.59 3.52
CA PHE A 80 -11.72 -0.34 4.44
C PHE A 80 -11.61 0.19 5.87
N LEU A 81 -11.43 1.50 6.05
CA LEU A 81 -11.20 2.11 7.36
C LEU A 81 -12.41 2.92 7.87
N GLN A 82 -13.46 3.08 7.07
CA GLN A 82 -14.72 3.70 7.47
C GLN A 82 -14.58 5.19 7.89
N PHE A 83 -13.58 5.88 7.34
CA PHE A 83 -13.45 7.33 7.47
C PHE A 83 -12.90 7.96 6.19
N ARG A 84 -12.98 9.28 6.06
CA ARG A 84 -12.52 10.02 4.87
C ARG A 84 -11.25 10.81 5.19
N ILE A 85 -10.28 10.76 4.28
CA ILE A 85 -9.08 11.62 4.32
C ILE A 85 -9.24 12.86 3.44
N SER A 86 -8.63 13.96 3.87
CA SER A 86 -8.62 15.24 3.17
C SER A 86 -7.65 15.23 1.98
N LYS A 87 -7.96 16.01 0.93
CA LYS A 87 -7.04 16.28 -0.20
C LYS A 87 -6.36 17.66 -0.13
N LYS A 88 -6.66 18.47 0.89
CA LYS A 88 -6.32 19.91 0.92
C LYS A 88 -4.83 20.20 0.77
N SER A 89 -3.95 19.30 1.20
CA SER A 89 -2.49 19.49 1.13
C SER A 89 -1.82 18.75 -0.03
N GLN A 90 -2.58 18.00 -0.84
CA GLN A 90 -2.06 17.24 -1.98
C GLN A 90 -1.35 18.18 -2.97
N VAL A 91 -1.99 19.31 -3.30
CA VAL A 91 -1.49 20.33 -4.23
C VAL A 91 -1.01 21.55 -3.42
N SER A 92 0.07 21.36 -2.65
CA SER A 92 0.73 22.43 -1.89
C SER A 92 2.20 22.58 -2.32
N ASN A 93 2.86 23.67 -1.95
CA ASN A 93 4.30 23.81 -2.22
C ASN A 93 5.11 22.87 -1.30
N TRP A 94 5.42 21.69 -1.81
CA TRP A 94 6.22 20.66 -1.13
C TRP A 94 7.74 20.93 -1.17
N ALA A 95 8.19 21.91 -1.96
CA ALA A 95 9.60 22.31 -2.06
C ALA A 95 10.03 23.27 -0.94
N ARG A 96 9.10 23.74 -0.08
CA ARG A 96 9.42 24.61 1.06
C ARG A 96 10.46 23.99 1.99
N ARG A 97 11.41 24.78 2.49
CA ARG A 97 12.45 24.31 3.43
C ARG A 97 11.84 23.56 4.62
N GLU A 98 10.79 24.13 5.22
CA GLU A 98 10.04 23.52 6.31
C GLU A 98 8.62 23.15 5.86
N LEU A 99 8.15 21.99 6.32
CA LEU A 99 6.79 21.53 6.06
C LEU A 99 5.85 22.11 7.12
N SER A 100 4.69 22.59 6.69
CA SER A 100 3.62 22.95 7.62
C SER A 100 3.06 21.72 8.34
N ASN A 101 2.47 21.91 9.52
CA ASN A 101 1.78 20.84 10.25
C ASN A 101 0.71 20.13 9.40
N ALA A 102 0.02 20.87 8.52
CA ALA A 102 -0.97 20.29 7.61
C ALA A 102 -0.32 19.34 6.58
N GLN A 103 0.83 19.71 6.01
CA GLN A 103 1.59 18.87 5.08
C GLN A 103 2.15 17.63 5.79
N VAL A 104 2.70 17.80 6.99
CA VAL A 104 3.20 16.69 7.81
C VAL A 104 2.07 15.71 8.09
N LEU A 105 0.93 16.20 8.58
CA LEU A 105 -0.23 15.36 8.89
C LEU A 105 -0.78 14.65 7.66
N TYR A 106 -0.87 15.35 6.52
CA TYR A 106 -1.32 14.76 5.26
C TYR A 106 -0.41 13.61 4.83
N ALA A 107 0.90 13.86 4.71
CA ALA A 107 1.86 12.85 4.28
C ALA A 107 1.94 11.67 5.26
N ALA A 108 1.83 11.95 6.56
CA ALA A 108 1.80 10.92 7.59
C ALA A 108 0.54 10.03 7.47
N THR A 109 -0.61 10.67 7.23
CA THR A 109 -1.89 9.99 7.06
C THR A 109 -1.85 9.07 5.85
N ASP A 110 -1.37 9.53 4.69
CA ASP A 110 -1.31 8.73 3.46
C ASP A 110 -0.50 7.45 3.63
N ALA A 111 0.67 7.54 4.28
CA ALA A 111 1.50 6.35 4.56
C ALA A 111 0.82 5.41 5.58
N TRP A 112 0.24 5.97 6.64
CA TRP A 112 -0.41 5.18 7.69
C TRP A 112 -1.65 4.43 7.17
N VAL A 113 -2.53 5.10 6.43
CA VAL A 113 -3.74 4.47 5.89
C VAL A 113 -3.40 3.41 4.84
N SER A 114 -2.39 3.63 3.99
CA SER A 114 -1.91 2.64 3.03
C SER A 114 -1.50 1.33 3.73
N ARG A 115 -0.72 1.45 4.82
CA ARG A 115 -0.34 0.30 5.64
C ARG A 115 -1.55 -0.39 6.29
N LYS A 116 -2.48 0.37 6.86
CA LYS A 116 -3.68 -0.19 7.52
C LYS A 116 -4.58 -0.93 6.53
N ILE A 117 -4.78 -0.39 5.34
CA ILE A 117 -5.55 -1.03 4.27
C ILE A 117 -4.88 -2.34 3.84
N PHE A 118 -3.56 -2.32 3.59
CA PHE A 118 -2.81 -3.54 3.26
C PHE A 118 -2.98 -4.64 4.31
N LEU A 119 -2.88 -4.30 5.60
CA LEU A 119 -3.07 -5.28 6.68
C LEU A 119 -4.50 -5.86 6.71
N LYS A 120 -5.52 -5.04 6.42
CA LYS A 120 -6.90 -5.53 6.28
C LYS A 120 -7.06 -6.47 5.09
N LEU A 121 -6.57 -6.08 3.91
CA LEU A 121 -6.58 -6.90 2.70
C LEU A 121 -5.88 -8.25 2.93
N ARG A 122 -4.71 -8.24 3.55
CA ARG A 122 -3.96 -9.46 3.87
C ARG A 122 -4.73 -10.38 4.82
N ARG A 123 -5.45 -9.82 5.79
CA ARG A 123 -6.31 -10.58 6.69
C ARG A 123 -7.50 -11.18 5.95
N PHE A 124 -8.15 -10.44 5.06
CA PHE A 124 -9.25 -10.96 4.24
C PHE A 124 -8.80 -12.12 3.35
N ASN A 125 -7.65 -11.98 2.68
CA ASN A 125 -7.12 -13.06 1.84
C ASN A 125 -6.85 -14.33 2.63
N ARG A 126 -6.22 -14.20 3.80
CA ARG A 126 -5.97 -15.35 4.69
C ARG A 126 -7.28 -16.02 5.16
N LEU A 127 -8.29 -15.23 5.53
CA LEU A 127 -9.60 -15.77 5.92
C LEU A 127 -10.29 -16.49 4.76
N ALA A 128 -10.18 -15.98 3.53
CA ALA A 128 -10.72 -16.64 2.35
C ALA A 128 -10.06 -18.01 2.12
N GLU A 129 -8.73 -18.08 2.18
CA GLU A 129 -7.98 -19.34 2.07
C GLU A 129 -8.32 -20.35 3.19
N GLU A 130 -8.58 -19.87 4.41
CA GLU A 130 -9.02 -20.71 5.53
C GLU A 130 -10.44 -21.25 5.30
N LEU A 131 -11.38 -20.42 4.82
CA LEU A 131 -12.74 -20.84 4.52
C LEU A 131 -12.80 -21.86 3.38
N GLU A 132 -12.04 -21.66 2.31
CA GLU A 132 -11.98 -22.60 1.18
C GLU A 132 -11.53 -24.01 1.61
N LYS A 133 -10.63 -24.11 2.60
CA LYS A 133 -10.18 -25.39 3.16
C LYS A 133 -11.24 -26.11 3.99
N THR A 134 -12.21 -25.38 4.53
CA THR A 134 -13.28 -25.93 5.39
C THR A 134 -14.52 -26.38 4.64
N VAL A 135 -14.68 -25.99 3.36
CA VAL A 135 -15.82 -26.43 2.54
C VAL A 135 -15.54 -27.83 1.99
N PRO A 136 -16.35 -28.86 2.33
CA PRO A 136 -16.18 -30.19 1.77
C PRO A 136 -16.36 -30.14 0.24
N ASN A 137 -15.40 -30.71 -0.48
CA ASN A 137 -15.38 -30.73 -1.93
C ASN A 137 -16.57 -31.56 -2.47
N LYS A 138 -17.68 -30.90 -2.85
CA LYS A 138 -18.91 -31.55 -3.38
C LYS A 138 -18.78 -32.08 -4.82
N THR A 139 -17.56 -32.29 -5.30
CA THR A 139 -17.30 -32.60 -6.73
C THR A 139 -16.84 -34.04 -6.97
N GLN A 140 -17.25 -34.99 -6.13
CA GLN A 140 -17.08 -36.44 -6.37
C GLN A 140 -18.35 -37.26 -6.07
N GLN A 141 -19.54 -36.77 -6.44
CA GLN A 141 -20.77 -37.60 -6.45
C GLN A 141 -21.63 -37.36 -7.70
N LYS A 142 -21.04 -37.41 -8.90
CA LYS A 142 -21.80 -37.59 -10.16
C LYS A 142 -21.01 -38.41 -11.19
N LYS A 143 -20.45 -39.56 -10.80
CA LYS A 143 -19.92 -40.59 -11.74
C LYS A 143 -20.10 -42.03 -11.20
N LYS A 144 -21.25 -42.36 -10.62
CA LYS A 144 -21.70 -43.75 -10.43
C LYS A 144 -23.23 -43.76 -10.44
N SER A 145 -23.80 -43.80 -11.64
CA SER A 145 -25.16 -44.32 -11.94
C SER A 145 -25.53 -44.00 -13.38
N LYS A 146 -24.92 -44.74 -14.32
CA LYS A 146 -25.57 -45.21 -15.54
C LYS A 146 -24.95 -46.59 -15.83
N LYS A 147 -25.58 -47.61 -15.24
CA LYS A 147 -25.62 -48.96 -15.81
C LYS A 147 -26.50 -48.89 -17.06
#